data_AF-A0A1Y3XQA0-F1
#
_entry.id   AF-A0A1Y3XQA0-F1
#
_cell.length_a   1.000
_cell.length_b   1.000
_cell.length_c   1.000
_cell.angle_alpha   90.00
_cell.angle_beta   90.00
_cell.angle_gamma   90.00
#
_symmetry.space_group_name_H-M   'P 1'
#
loop_
_entity.id
_entity.type
_entity.pdbx_description
1 polymer ?
#
loop_
_entity_poly.entity_id
_entity_poly.type
_entity_poly.pdbx_seq_one_letter_code
_entity_poly.pdbx_strand_id
1 'polypeptide(L)'
;MHLPCFCLYYLKNSMFICPKEPGIQKLKTSIPYSYFRDFADNMSPEEVQKLPEDERPVLIVIEDYPEFKRRLVHKLIEIGLLDREIIETKVSYFDFDQYGEFGWWDFGQKSPMELAVKHIRFKDQNEGRFIINTDNQRILQLLDKPIEIGPLDDICILCDHYLYDGMDIVMTAKVEQIEE
;
A
#
# COMPACT_ATOMS: atom_id res chain seq x y z
N MET A 1 0.39 -16.20 15.56
CA MET A 1 -0.09 -16.64 14.23
C MET A 1 0.63 -15.76 13.22
N HIS A 2 1.36 -16.34 12.26
CA HIS A 2 2.05 -15.57 11.22
C HIS A 2 1.29 -15.81 9.91
N LEU A 3 0.31 -14.95 9.63
CA LEU A 3 -0.42 -15.01 8.36
C LEU A 3 0.32 -14.12 7.35
N PRO A 4 0.53 -14.58 6.10
CA PRO A 4 1.13 -13.77 5.05
C PRO A 4 0.35 -12.47 4.86
N CYS A 5 1.07 -11.36 4.88
CA CYS A 5 0.54 -10.02 4.66
C CYS A 5 1.35 -9.33 3.57
N PHE A 6 0.66 -8.82 2.56
CA PHE A 6 1.27 -8.00 1.51
C PHE A 6 0.76 -6.55 1.67
N CYS A 7 1.69 -5.62 1.84
CA CYS A 7 1.37 -4.20 2.08
C CYS A 7 1.47 -3.39 0.80
N LEU A 8 0.53 -2.46 0.63
CA LEU A 8 0.52 -1.44 -0.42
C LEU A 8 0.35 -0.07 0.21
N TYR A 9 0.74 0.98 -0.49
CA TYR A 9 0.60 2.35 -0.03
C TYR A 9 -0.36 3.10 -0.96
N TYR A 10 -1.53 3.45 -0.46
CA TYR A 10 -2.61 3.96 -1.29
C TYR A 10 -2.54 5.47 -1.49
N LEU A 11 -2.91 5.89 -2.70
CA LEU A 11 -3.25 7.26 -3.03
C LEU A 11 -4.77 7.43 -2.90
N LYS A 12 -5.20 8.41 -2.10
CA LYS A 12 -6.63 8.66 -1.89
C LYS A 12 -7.13 9.66 -2.93
N ASN A 13 -8.31 9.41 -3.49
CA ASN A 13 -8.98 10.38 -4.37
C ASN A 13 -9.16 11.74 -3.70
N SER A 14 -9.36 11.77 -2.37
CA SER A 14 -9.47 13.01 -1.58
C SER A 14 -8.19 13.85 -1.54
N MET A 15 -7.06 13.32 -2.01
CA MET A 15 -5.81 14.09 -2.17
C MET A 15 -5.88 15.00 -3.40
N PHE A 16 -6.77 14.72 -4.35
CA PHE A 16 -6.97 15.54 -5.53
C PHE A 16 -8.09 16.56 -5.30
N ILE A 17 -7.85 17.80 -5.70
CA ILE A 17 -8.88 18.83 -5.69
C ILE A 17 -9.86 18.53 -6.83
N CYS A 18 -11.12 18.26 -6.49
CA CYS A 18 -12.15 18.02 -7.50
C CYS A 18 -12.40 19.30 -8.31
N PRO A 19 -12.28 19.27 -9.65
CA PRO A 19 -12.59 20.42 -10.51
C PRO A 19 -14.07 20.76 -10.44
N LYS A 20 -14.37 22.05 -10.59
CA LYS A 20 -15.77 22.52 -10.63
C LYS A 20 -16.44 22.29 -11.98
N GLU A 21 -15.66 22.16 -13.04
CA GLU A 21 -16.16 22.05 -14.41
C GLU A 21 -16.13 20.59 -14.88
N PRO A 22 -17.21 20.09 -15.51
CA PRO A 22 -17.23 18.76 -16.09
C PRO A 22 -16.28 18.66 -17.30
N GLY A 23 -16.02 17.43 -17.74
CA GLY A 23 -15.17 17.13 -18.89
C GLY A 23 -13.84 16.48 -18.51
N ILE A 24 -12.92 16.43 -19.47
CA ILE A 24 -11.58 15.85 -19.26
C ILE A 24 -10.71 16.89 -18.55
N GLN A 25 -10.35 16.59 -17.31
CA GLN A 25 -9.60 17.49 -16.43
C GLN A 25 -8.26 16.86 -16.02
N LYS A 26 -7.23 17.70 -15.87
CA LYS A 26 -5.97 17.30 -15.24
C LYS A 26 -6.02 17.61 -13.75
N LEU A 27 -6.01 16.58 -12.93
CA LEU A 27 -5.95 16.70 -11.47
C LEU A 27 -4.50 16.63 -11.03
N LYS A 28 -4.14 17.44 -10.03
CA LYS A 28 -2.80 17.46 -9.46
C LYS A 28 -2.88 17.31 -7.94
N THR A 29 -1.92 16.59 -7.39
CA THR A 29 -1.66 16.54 -5.96
C THR A 29 -0.18 16.32 -5.71
N SER A 30 0.26 16.60 -4.49
CA SER A 30 1.63 16.29 -4.04
C SER A 30 1.57 15.34 -2.85
N ILE A 31 2.44 14.34 -2.87
CA ILE A 31 2.73 13.49 -1.73
C ILE A 31 3.93 14.08 -1.01
N PRO A 32 3.82 14.44 0.28
CA PRO A 32 4.94 14.95 1.03
C PRO A 32 6.00 13.87 1.27
N TYR A 33 7.26 14.28 1.42
CA TYR A 33 8.36 13.37 1.75
C TYR A 33 8.13 12.53 3.02
N SER A 34 7.30 13.00 3.96
CA SER A 34 6.95 12.25 5.19
C SER A 34 6.30 10.90 4.89
N TYR A 35 5.63 10.78 3.73
CA TYR A 35 5.09 9.52 3.24
C TYR A 35 6.17 8.47 2.98
N PHE A 36 7.32 8.91 2.44
CA PHE A 36 8.38 8.03 1.98
C PHE A 36 9.44 7.74 3.03
N ARG A 37 9.59 8.62 4.03
CA ARG A 37 10.69 8.61 5.02
C ARG A 37 10.96 7.22 5.65
N ASP A 38 9.91 6.49 5.99
CA ASP A 38 10.03 5.20 6.66
C ASP A 38 10.32 4.02 5.71
N PHE A 39 10.45 4.23 4.40
CA PHE A 39 10.77 3.16 3.43
C PHE A 39 12.26 2.85 3.31
N ALA A 40 13.13 3.75 3.77
CA ALA A 40 14.58 3.53 3.83
C ALA A 40 15.10 3.59 5.27
N ASP A 41 14.35 3.10 6.25
CA ASP A 41 14.74 3.08 7.66
C ASP A 41 15.24 4.44 8.21
N ASN A 42 14.67 5.55 7.72
CA ASN A 42 15.08 6.92 8.02
C ASN A 42 16.48 7.34 7.52
N MET A 43 17.07 6.60 6.58
CA MET A 43 18.32 7.00 5.92
C MET A 43 18.17 8.32 5.15
N SER A 44 19.21 9.16 5.22
CA SER A 44 19.32 10.41 4.45
C SER A 44 19.52 10.14 2.95
N PRO A 45 19.25 11.12 2.07
CA PRO A 45 19.54 11.00 0.64
C PRO A 45 20.98 10.61 0.32
N GLU A 46 21.92 11.20 1.05
CA GLU A 46 23.35 10.93 0.88
C GLU A 46 23.73 9.53 1.36
N GLU A 47 22.98 8.96 2.31
CA GLU A 47 23.16 7.58 2.79
C GLU A 47 22.63 6.58 1.77
N VAL A 48 21.42 6.80 1.22
CA VAL A 48 20.85 5.92 0.20
C VAL A 48 21.66 5.91 -1.09
N GLN A 49 22.23 7.05 -1.51
CA GLN A 49 23.09 7.09 -2.70
C GLN A 49 24.38 6.26 -2.55
N LYS A 50 24.84 6.04 -1.32
CA LYS A 50 26.03 5.22 -1.03
C LYS A 50 25.74 3.72 -0.99
N LEU A 51 24.46 3.32 -0.97
CA LEU A 51 24.09 1.91 -1.04
C LEU A 51 24.52 1.30 -2.39
N PRO A 52 24.90 0.01 -2.40
CA PRO A 52 24.99 -0.79 -3.61
C PRO A 52 23.73 -0.64 -4.48
N GLU A 53 23.89 -0.69 -5.81
CA GLU A 53 22.78 -0.45 -6.75
C GLU A 53 21.59 -1.40 -6.52
N ASP A 54 21.87 -2.65 -6.19
CA ASP A 54 20.90 -3.71 -5.88
C ASP A 54 20.27 -3.58 -4.48
N GLU A 55 20.81 -2.73 -3.62
CA GLU A 55 20.27 -2.43 -2.29
C GLU A 55 19.51 -1.09 -2.26
N ARG A 56 19.55 -0.31 -3.35
CA ARG A 56 18.85 0.97 -3.39
C ARG A 56 17.33 0.77 -3.44
N PRO A 57 16.56 1.50 -2.60
CA PRO A 57 15.11 1.45 -2.64
C PRO A 57 14.62 2.02 -3.97
N VAL A 58 13.70 1.28 -4.60
CA VAL A 58 12.97 1.71 -5.79
C VAL A 58 11.49 1.86 -5.47
N LEU A 59 10.81 2.78 -6.14
CA LEU A 59 9.36 2.90 -6.07
C LEU A 59 8.74 2.28 -7.31
N ILE A 60 7.74 1.42 -7.10
CA ILE A 60 6.86 0.91 -8.15
C ILE A 60 5.50 1.58 -7.97
N VAL A 61 5.09 2.37 -8.96
CA VAL A 61 3.78 3.03 -8.99
C VAL A 61 2.84 2.16 -9.80
N ILE A 62 1.79 1.63 -9.17
CA ILE A 62 0.74 0.86 -9.84
C ILE A 62 -0.29 1.85 -10.41
N GLU A 63 -0.34 2.00 -11.73
CA GLU A 63 -1.26 2.92 -12.42
C GLU A 63 -2.65 2.28 -12.64
N ASP A 64 -2.71 0.98 -12.90
CA ASP A 64 -3.95 0.20 -13.02
C ASP A 64 -4.12 -0.74 -11.83
N TYR A 65 -4.59 -0.18 -10.71
CA TYR A 65 -4.85 -0.96 -9.49
C TYR A 65 -5.91 -2.06 -9.69
N PRO A 66 -7.03 -1.83 -10.40
CA PRO A 66 -7.99 -2.91 -10.70
C PRO A 66 -7.36 -4.12 -11.39
N GLU A 67 -6.53 -3.90 -12.40
CA GLU A 67 -5.85 -4.99 -13.12
C GLU A 67 -4.79 -5.67 -12.25
N PHE A 68 -4.00 -4.91 -11.49
CA PHE A 68 -3.07 -5.47 -10.51
C PHE A 68 -3.79 -6.39 -9.51
N LYS A 69 -4.87 -5.90 -8.90
CA LYS A 69 -5.68 -6.67 -7.94
C LYS A 69 -6.23 -7.93 -8.59
N ARG A 70 -6.74 -7.84 -9.82
CA ARG A 70 -7.25 -9.00 -10.57
C ARG A 70 -6.15 -10.06 -10.76
N ARG A 71 -4.94 -9.67 -11.17
CA ARG A 71 -3.79 -10.58 -11.34
C ARG A 71 -3.39 -11.24 -10.03
N LEU A 72 -3.27 -10.46 -8.96
CA LEU A 72 -2.93 -10.96 -7.63
C LEU A 72 -3.97 -11.96 -7.12
N VAL A 73 -5.25 -11.58 -7.09
CA VAL A 73 -6.33 -12.44 -6.60
C VAL A 73 -6.46 -13.70 -7.44
N HIS A 74 -6.35 -13.60 -8.77
CA HIS A 74 -6.37 -14.78 -9.64
C HIS A 74 -5.24 -15.74 -9.31
N LYS A 75 -4.00 -15.25 -9.17
CA LYS A 75 -2.86 -16.11 -8.80
C LYS A 75 -3.06 -16.75 -7.43
N LEU A 76 -3.58 -16.02 -6.46
CA LEU A 76 -3.89 -16.54 -5.12
C LEU A 76 -4.96 -17.65 -5.16
N ILE A 77 -6.00 -17.49 -5.99
CA ILE A 77 -7.00 -18.55 -6.20
C ILE A 77 -6.39 -19.77 -6.91
N GLU A 78 -5.52 -19.54 -7.90
CA GLU A 78 -4.83 -20.61 -8.65
C GLU A 78 -3.95 -21.48 -7.75
N ILE A 79 -3.29 -20.89 -6.74
CA ILE A 79 -2.52 -21.65 -5.74
C ILE A 79 -3.40 -22.39 -4.72
N GLY A 80 -4.72 -22.19 -4.76
CA GLY A 80 -5.71 -22.94 -4.00
C GLY A 80 -6.39 -22.18 -2.87
N LEU A 81 -6.24 -20.86 -2.77
CA LEU A 81 -6.99 -20.05 -1.80
C LEU A 81 -8.45 -19.88 -2.25
N LEU A 82 -9.33 -19.79 -1.26
CA LEU A 82 -10.71 -19.35 -1.47
C LEU A 82 -10.77 -17.83 -1.42
N ASP A 83 -11.65 -17.23 -2.20
CA ASP A 83 -11.85 -15.77 -2.25
C ASP A 83 -12.05 -15.17 -0.84
N ARG A 84 -12.81 -15.85 0.02
CA ARG A 84 -13.05 -15.45 1.42
C ARG A 84 -11.81 -15.45 2.32
N GLU A 85 -10.74 -16.13 1.92
CA GLU A 85 -9.46 -16.18 2.65
C GLU A 85 -8.53 -15.02 2.24
N ILE A 86 -8.88 -14.26 1.19
CA ILE A 86 -8.10 -13.13 0.69
C ILE A 86 -8.78 -11.85 1.16
N ILE A 87 -8.21 -11.20 2.17
CA ILE A 87 -8.80 -10.00 2.78
C ILE A 87 -7.99 -8.78 2.35
N GLU A 88 -8.58 -7.92 1.51
CA GLU A 88 -8.05 -6.58 1.25
C GLU A 88 -8.65 -5.60 2.27
N THR A 89 -7.80 -4.88 3.00
CA THR A 89 -8.25 -3.91 3.99
C THR A 89 -7.31 -2.70 4.10
N LYS A 90 -7.82 -1.61 4.66
CA LYS A 90 -7.02 -0.43 5.02
C LYS A 90 -6.49 -0.59 6.43
N VAL A 91 -5.26 -0.12 6.65
CA VAL A 91 -4.69 -0.08 7.99
C VAL A 91 -5.41 0.97 8.84
N SER A 92 -5.76 0.56 10.07
CA SER A 92 -6.26 1.43 11.12
C SER A 92 -5.10 1.89 12.00
N TYR A 93 -5.08 3.19 12.29
CA TYR A 93 -3.99 3.83 12.99
C TYR A 93 -4.41 4.23 14.40
N PHE A 94 -3.66 3.78 15.40
CA PHE A 94 -3.91 4.10 16.80
C PHE A 94 -2.64 4.66 17.44
N ASP A 95 -2.82 5.56 18.40
CA ASP A 95 -1.73 6.02 19.25
C ASP A 95 -1.47 4.96 20.32
N PHE A 96 -0.35 4.23 20.21
CA PHE A 96 -0.05 3.17 21.18
C PHE A 96 0.51 3.76 22.48
N ASP A 97 0.97 5.02 22.45
CA ASP A 97 1.59 5.70 23.59
C ASP A 97 0.54 6.41 24.46
N GLN A 98 -0.73 6.44 24.03
CA GLN A 98 -1.83 7.16 24.69
C GLN A 98 -1.97 6.85 26.18
N TYR A 99 -1.60 5.64 26.63
CA TYR A 99 -1.74 5.19 28.02
C TYR A 99 -0.40 4.99 28.75
N GLY A 100 0.70 5.46 28.16
CA GLY A 100 2.05 5.37 28.72
C GLY A 100 2.66 3.96 28.70
N GLU A 101 3.92 3.86 29.11
CA GLU A 101 4.77 2.65 28.99
C GLU A 101 4.19 1.40 29.66
N PHE A 102 3.37 1.58 30.69
CA PHE A 102 2.75 0.48 31.45
C PHE A 102 1.22 0.39 31.25
N GLY A 103 0.68 1.14 30.28
CA GLY A 103 -0.74 1.09 29.93
C GLY A 103 -1.08 -0.19 29.16
N TRP A 104 -2.27 -0.72 29.40
CA TRP A 104 -2.85 -1.78 28.55
C TRP A 104 -3.99 -1.22 27.72
N TRP A 105 -4.04 -1.64 26.45
CA TRP A 105 -5.08 -1.25 25.51
C TRP A 105 -5.48 -2.46 24.65
N ASP A 106 -6.78 -2.60 24.43
CA ASP A 106 -7.33 -3.52 23.42
C ASP A 106 -7.74 -2.69 22.20
N PHE A 107 -7.20 -3.04 21.03
CA PHE A 107 -7.56 -2.40 19.77
C PHE A 107 -9.01 -2.69 19.34
N GLY A 108 -9.71 -3.57 20.06
CA GLY A 108 -11.09 -3.99 19.75
C GLY A 108 -11.19 -4.75 18.43
N GLN A 109 -10.07 -5.29 17.94
CA GLN A 109 -9.98 -6.03 16.70
C GLN A 109 -10.31 -7.51 16.92
N LYS A 110 -10.73 -8.18 15.86
CA LYS A 110 -10.95 -9.63 15.85
C LYS A 110 -10.04 -10.25 14.81
N SER A 111 -9.55 -11.46 15.09
CA SER A 111 -8.76 -12.24 14.14
C SER A 111 -9.34 -12.23 12.72
N PRO A 112 -8.54 -11.93 11.68
CA PRO A 112 -7.10 -11.58 11.71
C PRO A 112 -6.82 -10.06 11.67
N MET A 113 -7.79 -9.20 12.00
CA MET A 113 -7.71 -7.73 11.83
C MET A 113 -6.75 -7.02 12.79
N GLU A 114 -6.18 -7.72 13.77
CA GLU A 114 -5.01 -7.24 14.51
C GLU A 114 -3.83 -6.99 13.53
N LEU A 115 -3.78 -7.72 12.42
CA LEU A 115 -2.82 -7.50 11.33
C LEU A 115 -3.18 -6.29 10.45
N ALA A 116 -4.23 -5.53 10.75
CA ALA A 116 -4.57 -4.29 10.08
C ALA A 116 -4.36 -3.07 10.99
N VAL A 117 -3.58 -3.21 12.06
CA VAL A 117 -3.31 -2.13 13.03
C VAL A 117 -1.87 -1.64 12.91
N LYS A 118 -1.67 -0.32 12.98
CA LYS A 118 -0.35 0.32 12.99
C LYS A 118 -0.32 1.57 13.87
N HIS A 119 0.86 1.96 14.33
CA HIS A 119 1.05 3.16 15.14
C HIS A 119 0.67 4.44 14.37
N ILE A 120 0.08 5.43 15.05
CA ILE A 120 -0.39 6.69 14.46
C ILE A 120 0.72 7.48 13.75
N ARG A 121 1.98 7.30 14.14
CA ARG A 121 3.14 7.94 13.48
C ARG A 121 3.27 7.59 12.00
N PHE A 122 2.70 6.46 11.57
CA PHE A 122 2.75 5.99 10.18
C PHE A 122 1.49 6.35 9.36
N LYS A 123 0.59 7.17 9.93
CA LYS A 123 -0.72 7.49 9.32
C LYS A 123 -0.59 8.08 7.92
N ASP A 124 0.48 8.83 7.67
CA ASP A 124 0.70 9.50 6.39
C ASP A 124 0.88 8.50 5.24
N GLN A 125 1.37 7.28 5.51
CA GLN A 125 1.65 6.26 4.48
C GLN A 125 0.40 5.69 3.81
N ASN A 126 -0.79 5.88 4.41
CA ASN A 126 -2.07 5.38 3.86
C ASN A 126 -2.01 3.89 3.45
N GLU A 127 -1.45 3.06 4.33
CA GLU A 127 -1.18 1.66 4.05
C GLU A 127 -2.47 0.84 3.89
N GLY A 128 -2.47 -0.03 2.90
CA GLY A 128 -3.39 -1.13 2.71
C GLY A 128 -2.71 -2.46 2.83
N ARG A 129 -3.48 -3.51 3.13
CA ARG A 129 -2.98 -4.87 3.28
C ARG A 129 -3.88 -5.86 2.56
N PHE A 130 -3.24 -6.82 1.90
CA PHE A 130 -3.82 -8.11 1.58
C PHE A 130 -3.39 -9.10 2.66
N ILE A 131 -4.35 -9.62 3.40
CA ILE A 131 -4.15 -10.62 4.47
C ILE A 131 -4.64 -11.96 3.95
N ILE A 132 -3.76 -12.96 3.98
CA ILE A 132 -4.09 -14.33 3.59
C ILE A 132 -4.51 -15.12 4.83
N ASN A 133 -5.81 -15.21 5.05
CA ASN A 133 -6.41 -15.83 6.24
C ASN A 133 -6.73 -17.31 6.01
N THR A 134 -5.68 -18.13 5.91
CA THR A 134 -5.77 -19.59 5.74
C THR A 134 -4.98 -20.33 6.80
N ASP A 135 -5.43 -21.53 7.16
CA ASP A 135 -4.69 -22.49 7.99
C ASP A 135 -3.96 -23.56 7.16
N ASN A 136 -4.13 -23.53 5.83
CA ASN A 136 -3.55 -24.50 4.90
C ASN A 136 -2.02 -24.38 4.84
N GLN A 137 -1.34 -25.28 5.54
CA GLN A 137 0.12 -25.30 5.65
C GLN A 137 0.84 -25.37 4.30
N ARG A 138 0.26 -26.05 3.31
CA ARG A 138 0.86 -26.11 1.97
C ARG A 138 0.86 -24.74 1.29
N ILE A 139 -0.21 -23.98 1.44
CA ILE A 139 -0.32 -22.63 0.87
C ILE A 139 0.62 -21.68 1.60
N LEU A 140 0.69 -21.77 2.93
CA LEU A 140 1.61 -20.95 3.73
C LEU A 140 3.08 -21.17 3.30
N GLN A 141 3.50 -22.43 3.12
CA GLN A 141 4.84 -22.77 2.63
C GLN A 141 5.11 -22.26 1.20
N LEU A 142 4.08 -22.15 0.36
CA LEU A 142 4.23 -21.57 -0.98
C LEU A 142 4.43 -20.06 -0.91
N LEU A 143 3.72 -19.39 0.00
CA LEU A 143 3.78 -17.94 0.20
C LEU A 143 5.00 -17.47 0.99
N ASP A 144 5.81 -18.38 1.55
CA ASP A 144 7.14 -18.08 2.07
C ASP A 144 8.13 -17.66 0.95
N LYS A 145 7.75 -17.86 -0.31
CA LYS A 145 8.50 -17.44 -1.50
C LYS A 145 7.71 -16.43 -2.31
N PRO A 146 8.39 -15.55 -3.08
CA PRO A 146 7.72 -14.69 -4.03
C PRO A 146 6.85 -15.50 -5.00
N ILE A 147 5.65 -14.99 -5.27
CA ILE A 147 4.76 -15.52 -6.30
C ILE A 147 4.79 -14.61 -7.52
N GLU A 148 4.74 -15.21 -8.71
CA GLU A 148 4.66 -14.47 -9.96
C GLU A 148 3.19 -14.22 -10.32
N ILE A 149 2.77 -12.95 -10.43
CA ILE A 149 1.40 -12.56 -10.82
C ILE A 149 1.29 -12.16 -12.30
N GLY A 150 2.37 -12.40 -13.07
CA GLY A 150 2.53 -11.96 -14.45
C GLY A 150 3.41 -10.70 -14.57
N PRO A 151 3.64 -10.22 -15.80
CA PRO A 151 4.34 -8.97 -16.04
C PRO A 151 3.62 -7.79 -15.39
N LEU A 152 4.35 -6.72 -15.06
CA LEU A 152 3.81 -5.51 -14.43
C LEU A 152 4.15 -4.23 -15.21
N ASP A 153 4.98 -4.33 -16.26
CA ASP A 153 5.41 -3.21 -17.10
C ASP A 153 4.27 -2.54 -17.87
N ASP A 154 3.14 -3.22 -18.03
CA ASP A 154 1.94 -2.68 -18.66
C ASP A 154 1.00 -1.92 -17.70
N ILE A 155 1.18 -2.09 -16.38
CA ILE A 155 0.31 -1.51 -15.35
C ILE A 155 1.07 -0.71 -14.29
N CYS A 156 2.40 -0.66 -14.37
CA CYS A 156 3.26 -0.01 -13.40
C CYS A 156 4.34 0.86 -14.05
N ILE A 157 4.76 1.89 -13.31
CA ILE A 157 5.95 2.68 -13.60
C ILE A 157 7.00 2.40 -12.53
N LEU A 158 8.25 2.16 -12.97
CA LEU A 158 9.41 2.10 -12.09
C LEU A 158 10.01 3.50 -11.92
N CYS A 159 10.13 3.94 -10.68
CA CYS A 159 10.95 5.07 -10.28
C CYS A 159 12.22 4.53 -9.61
N ASP A 160 13.34 4.68 -10.30
CA ASP A 160 14.67 4.17 -9.93
C ASP A 160 15.41 5.03 -8.89
N HIS A 161 14.70 5.94 -8.23
CA HIS A 161 15.25 6.83 -7.23
C HIS A 161 14.29 6.98 -6.05
N TYR A 162 14.87 7.25 -4.89
CA TYR A 162 14.12 7.52 -3.68
C TYR A 162 13.58 8.96 -3.66
N LEU A 163 12.31 9.11 -3.31
CA LEU A 163 11.57 10.37 -3.40
C LEU A 163 11.73 11.23 -2.13
N TYR A 164 12.94 11.75 -1.94
CA TYR A 164 13.26 12.63 -0.80
C TYR A 164 12.52 13.97 -0.81
N ASP A 165 12.14 14.47 -1.98
CA ASP A 165 11.41 15.73 -2.14
C ASP A 165 9.89 15.52 -2.15
N GLY A 166 9.42 14.28 -1.98
CA GLY A 166 8.04 13.90 -2.23
C GLY A 166 7.79 13.62 -3.72
N MET A 167 6.52 13.59 -4.11
CA MET A 167 6.11 13.24 -5.48
C MET A 167 4.92 14.07 -5.92
N ASP A 168 5.02 14.70 -7.08
CA ASP A 168 3.88 15.30 -7.76
C ASP A 168 3.17 14.25 -8.61
N ILE A 169 1.86 14.11 -8.41
CA ILE A 169 1.03 13.22 -9.21
C ILE A 169 0.11 14.06 -10.08
N VAL A 170 0.11 13.76 -11.37
CA VAL A 170 -0.82 14.33 -12.34
C VAL A 170 -1.64 13.19 -12.91
N MET A 171 -2.96 13.24 -12.75
CA MET A 171 -3.87 12.30 -13.39
C MET A 171 -4.82 13.01 -14.34
N THR A 172 -5.25 12.31 -15.39
CA THR A 172 -6.32 12.79 -16.27
C THR A 172 -7.60 12.05 -15.88
N ALA A 173 -8.64 12.79 -15.53
CA ALA A 173 -9.92 12.23 -15.12
C ALA A 173 -11.06 12.86 -15.91
N LYS A 174 -12.09 12.06 -16.22
CA LYS A 174 -13.36 12.56 -16.73
C LYS A 174 -14.24 12.94 -15.53
N VAL A 175 -14.51 14.23 -15.38
CA VAL A 175 -15.40 14.77 -14.34
C VAL A 175 -16.81 14.84 -14.91
N GLU A 176 -17.76 14.21 -14.23
CA GLU A 176 -19.17 14.22 -14.61
C GLU A 176 -19.95 15.09 -13.63
N GLN A 177 -20.90 15.88 -14.14
CA GLN A 177 -21.83 16.62 -13.30
C GLN A 177 -22.93 15.66 -12.85
N ILE A 178 -23.06 15.46 -11.55
CA ILE A 178 -24.18 14.70 -10.99
C ILE A 178 -25.37 15.66 -10.97
N GLU A 179 -26.41 15.35 -11.75
CA GLU A 179 -27.71 16.02 -11.60
C GLU A 179 -28.35 15.51 -10.30
N GLU A 180 -28.68 16.43 -9.38
CA GLU A 180 -29.40 16.14 -8.13
C GLU A 180 -30.90 15.88 -8.38
#